data_AF-A0A9D2YXQ4-F1
#
_entry.id   AF-A0A9D2YXQ4-F1
#
_cell.length_a   1.000
_cell.length_b   1.000
_cell.length_c   1.000
_cell.angle_alpha   90.00
_cell.angle_beta   90.00
_cell.angle_gamma   90.00
#
_symmetry.space_group_name_H-M   'P 1'
#
loop_
_entity.id
_entity.type
_entity.pdbx_description
1 polymer ?
#
loop_
_entity_poly.entity_id
_entity_poly.type
_entity_poly.pdbx_seq_one_letter_code
_entity_poly.pdbx_strand_id
1 'polypeptide(L)'
;MAEEVLGKTPTIFQEEQKSDADVDEDGTIQTNAEDMDKFRLPTAEESEKEGVLSLDLKTVYQRIKDNIDVLCNFSSKREEGKDRVEYLALLRKDLCTYYSYNEFLVEKLMDLFPLSELVDFLEANEIHRPVTIRTNTLKARRRDLAQALINRGVNLDPLGKWTKVGLVIFDSSVPIGATPEYLAGHYMLQGASSFLPVMALSPQEGELVLDMSSAPGGKTTYIAQLMRNTGVIVANDANKERLKSVVGNIHRLRVTNTVVCNYDGRQFPKVMGGFDRVLLDAPCSGTGVIAKDPAVKTSKDEVDIQRSAHLQKELILSAIDSVNAASPTGGYLVYCTCSITVEENEWVVDYALKKRNVKLVPTGLDFGKEGFTSFKQFRFHPSLRLTRRFYPHSHNMDGFFVAKFKKFTNVIPSAAAGKGDEKTDAAEATEAADSDKASQTKADGSKQNAKTNGAPAKKSGNLKSAEKKDLKAGPKKAKIARMEVKTEKGTEVKKSFSGPKVSTANKGGSKFEKKPGKKTKPSMKNKNRMENRLCNPNP
;
A
#
# COMPACT_ATOMS: atom_id res chain seq x y z
N MET A 1 60.44 1.17 -19.99
CA MET A 1 61.22 2.41 -19.77
C MET A 1 60.42 3.27 -18.82
N ALA A 2 60.96 3.85 -17.75
CA ALA A 2 62.14 3.54 -16.93
C ALA A 2 61.87 4.32 -15.62
N GLU A 3 61.87 3.73 -14.44
CA GLU A 3 63.05 3.33 -13.65
C GLU A 3 63.77 4.52 -12.99
N GLU A 4 64.31 4.24 -11.80
CA GLU A 4 64.82 5.06 -10.70
C GLU A 4 65.50 6.44 -10.95
N VAL A 5 65.49 7.26 -9.89
CA VAL A 5 66.69 8.01 -9.47
C VAL A 5 66.92 7.78 -7.96
N LEU A 6 68.11 7.25 -7.62
CA LEU A 6 68.55 6.86 -6.28
C LEU A 6 69.28 7.96 -5.50
N GLY A 7 69.38 7.81 -4.17
CA GLY A 7 70.46 8.38 -3.36
C GLY A 7 70.10 8.64 -1.88
N LYS A 8 70.93 8.27 -0.89
CA LYS A 8 72.23 7.57 -0.89
C LYS A 8 72.45 6.81 0.44
N THR A 9 73.20 5.71 0.41
CA THR A 9 73.88 5.10 1.58
C THR A 9 75.28 5.69 1.77
N PRO A 10 75.91 5.54 2.96
CA PRO A 10 76.90 4.46 3.24
C PRO A 10 76.60 3.72 4.59
N THR A 11 76.75 2.39 4.75
CA THR A 11 77.98 1.57 5.06
C THR A 11 78.76 2.00 6.32
N ILE A 12 79.32 1.13 7.19
CA ILE A 12 79.60 -0.32 7.18
C ILE A 12 79.79 -0.81 8.65
N PHE A 13 79.54 -2.10 8.97
CA PHE A 13 80.47 -2.99 9.74
C PHE A 13 79.88 -4.39 10.05
N GLN A 14 80.71 -5.41 9.78
CA GLN A 14 80.67 -6.82 10.22
C GLN A 14 81.38 -6.93 11.60
N GLU A 15 81.47 -8.04 12.35
CA GLU A 15 80.91 -9.42 12.35
C GLU A 15 81.19 -10.00 13.76
N GLU A 16 80.40 -10.95 14.26
CA GLU A 16 80.88 -11.93 15.26
C GLU A 16 80.02 -13.21 15.25
N GLN A 17 80.56 -14.35 15.68
CA GLN A 17 80.02 -15.68 15.35
C GLN A 17 80.39 -16.75 16.41
N LYS A 18 79.47 -17.70 16.66
CA LYS A 18 79.59 -18.89 17.56
C LYS A 18 79.58 -18.57 19.07
N SER A 19 79.20 -19.44 20.01
CA SER A 19 78.29 -20.61 20.08
C SER A 19 78.08 -20.96 21.59
N ASP A 20 77.49 -22.06 22.10
CA ASP A 20 76.99 -23.35 21.58
C ASP A 20 75.95 -24.00 22.55
N ALA A 21 75.27 -25.06 22.09
CA ALA A 21 74.59 -26.14 22.85
C ALA A 21 73.51 -25.89 23.96
N ASP A 22 72.35 -26.52 23.74
CA ASP A 22 71.54 -27.37 24.64
C ASP A 22 71.00 -26.85 26.01
N VAL A 23 69.70 -26.50 26.02
CA VAL A 23 68.71 -26.94 27.04
C VAL A 23 67.36 -27.19 26.35
N ASP A 24 66.78 -28.39 26.52
CA ASP A 24 65.43 -28.77 26.05
C ASP A 24 64.32 -28.40 27.07
N GLU A 25 63.07 -28.69 26.71
CA GLU A 25 61.83 -28.48 27.51
C GLU A 25 61.34 -27.02 27.63
N ASP A 26 60.52 -26.57 26.67
CA ASP A 26 59.09 -26.46 26.99
C ASP A 26 58.20 -26.61 25.74
N GLY A 27 56.98 -27.12 25.91
CA GLY A 27 56.19 -27.72 24.82
C GLY A 27 55.04 -26.87 24.25
N THR A 28 54.77 -27.05 22.96
CA THR A 28 53.44 -26.90 22.34
C THR A 28 52.64 -25.61 22.64
N ILE A 29 53.05 -24.48 22.05
CA ILE A 29 52.15 -23.33 21.78
C ILE A 29 52.08 -23.04 20.28
N GLN A 30 51.67 -24.06 19.51
CA GLN A 30 51.17 -23.95 18.14
C GLN A 30 49.91 -24.83 18.02
N THR A 31 49.11 -24.63 16.96
CA THR A 31 47.78 -25.27 16.75
C THR A 31 46.74 -25.03 17.86
N ASN A 32 46.22 -23.80 17.98
CA ASN A 32 44.94 -23.52 18.67
C ASN A 32 44.29 -22.16 18.30
N ALA A 33 44.46 -21.71 17.05
CA ALA A 33 43.95 -20.42 16.57
C ALA A 33 42.82 -20.53 15.52
N GLU A 34 42.64 -21.69 14.87
CA GLU A 34 41.75 -21.85 13.71
C GLU A 34 40.43 -22.60 14.02
N ASP A 35 40.29 -23.16 15.23
CA ASP A 35 39.11 -23.96 15.64
C ASP A 35 38.09 -23.21 16.51
N MET A 36 38.31 -21.93 16.80
CA MET A 36 37.43 -21.12 17.65
C MET A 36 36.15 -20.63 16.94
N ASP A 37 36.17 -20.49 15.61
CA ASP A 37 35.10 -19.81 14.83
C ASP A 37 34.09 -20.79 14.16
N LYS A 38 33.90 -21.98 14.72
CA LYS A 38 32.88 -22.95 14.27
C LYS A 38 31.63 -22.88 15.13
N PHE A 39 30.65 -22.09 14.68
CA PHE A 39 29.34 -21.99 15.32
C PHE A 39 28.67 -23.36 15.48
N ARG A 40 28.31 -23.69 16.72
CA ARG A 40 27.63 -24.94 17.08
C ARG A 40 26.17 -24.67 17.43
N LEU A 41 25.26 -25.51 16.93
CA LEU A 41 23.87 -25.49 17.36
C LEU A 41 23.80 -25.86 18.85
N PRO A 42 23.13 -25.04 19.70
CA PRO A 42 23.01 -25.29 21.14
C PRO A 42 22.48 -26.68 21.44
N THR A 43 23.03 -27.30 22.48
CA THR A 43 22.59 -28.61 22.95
C THR A 43 21.19 -28.54 23.56
N ALA A 44 20.56 -29.71 23.74
CA ALA A 44 19.24 -29.80 24.36
C ALA A 44 19.23 -29.20 25.78
N GLU A 45 20.27 -29.48 26.59
CA GLU A 45 20.39 -28.92 27.94
C GLU A 45 20.55 -27.39 27.96
N GLU A 46 21.24 -26.83 26.97
CA GLU A 46 21.37 -25.37 26.83
C GLU A 46 20.02 -24.77 26.42
N SER A 47 19.32 -25.39 25.48
CA SER A 47 17.95 -24.99 25.08
C SER A 47 16.94 -25.07 26.23
N GLU A 48 17.10 -25.99 27.18
CA GLU A 48 16.29 -26.07 28.40
C GLU A 48 16.68 -24.99 29.42
N LYS A 49 17.99 -24.74 29.64
CA LYS A 49 18.48 -23.64 30.51
C LYS A 49 18.04 -22.27 29.98
N GLU A 50 18.01 -22.07 28.66
CA GLU A 50 17.46 -20.90 27.97
C GLU A 50 15.93 -20.74 28.10
N GLY A 51 15.21 -21.83 28.43
CA GLY A 51 13.79 -21.75 28.78
C GLY A 51 13.51 -21.25 30.20
N VAL A 52 14.54 -21.25 31.06
CA VAL A 52 14.45 -20.89 32.49
C VAL A 52 15.09 -19.52 32.78
N LEU A 53 16.12 -19.13 32.02
CA LEU A 53 16.81 -17.85 32.14
C LEU A 53 16.35 -16.86 31.06
N SER A 54 16.28 -15.57 31.42
CA SER A 54 16.08 -14.50 30.43
C SER A 54 17.30 -14.39 29.52
N LEU A 55 17.17 -14.87 28.29
CA LEU A 55 18.15 -14.75 27.21
C LEU A 55 18.71 -13.31 27.08
N ASP A 56 20.03 -13.16 27.02
CA ASP A 56 20.64 -11.90 26.57
C ASP A 56 20.38 -11.76 25.07
N LEU A 57 19.65 -10.71 24.71
CA LEU A 57 19.33 -10.36 23.32
C LEU A 57 20.60 -10.17 22.47
N LYS A 58 21.75 -9.81 23.07
CA LYS A 58 23.03 -9.73 22.35
C LYS A 58 23.51 -11.11 21.91
N THR A 59 23.43 -12.11 22.79
CA THR A 59 23.79 -13.50 22.48
C THR A 59 22.87 -14.08 21.42
N VAL A 60 21.57 -13.81 21.50
CA VAL A 60 20.59 -14.20 20.46
C VAL A 60 20.91 -13.53 19.12
N TYR A 61 21.30 -12.25 19.11
CA TYR A 61 21.65 -11.52 17.88
C TYR A 61 22.92 -12.05 17.21
N GLN A 62 23.96 -12.41 17.99
CA GLN A 62 25.14 -13.08 17.44
C GLN A 62 24.78 -14.47 16.92
N ARG A 63 24.01 -15.26 17.69
CA ARG A 63 23.52 -16.58 17.25
C ARG A 63 22.73 -16.53 15.93
N ILE A 64 21.92 -15.49 15.71
CA ILE A 64 21.25 -15.24 14.43
C ILE A 64 22.26 -15.04 13.30
N LYS A 65 23.29 -14.21 13.51
CA LYS A 65 24.34 -13.97 12.50
C LYS A 65 25.14 -15.21 12.19
N ASP A 66 25.65 -15.88 13.22
CA ASP A 66 26.49 -17.06 13.10
C ASP A 66 25.76 -18.20 12.38
N ASN A 67 24.48 -18.43 12.72
CA ASN A 67 23.61 -19.40 12.06
C ASN A 67 23.34 -19.04 10.58
N ILE A 68 23.10 -17.76 10.26
CA ILE A 68 22.98 -17.30 8.87
C ILE A 68 24.30 -17.50 8.11
N ASP A 69 25.44 -17.24 8.73
CA ASP A 69 26.77 -17.40 8.13
C ASP A 69 27.08 -18.88 7.80
N VAL A 70 26.66 -19.80 8.67
CA VAL A 70 26.68 -21.26 8.41
C VAL A 70 25.68 -21.64 7.31
N LEU A 71 24.45 -21.12 7.34
CA LEU A 71 23.41 -21.44 6.33
C LEU A 71 23.74 -20.90 4.93
N CYS A 72 24.53 -19.82 4.84
CA CYS A 72 25.11 -19.31 3.59
C CYS A 72 26.28 -20.19 3.11
N ASN A 73 27.14 -20.68 4.01
CA ASN A 73 28.35 -21.45 3.71
C ASN A 73 28.23 -22.92 4.13
N PHE A 74 27.06 -23.53 3.91
CA PHE A 74 26.68 -24.82 4.52
C PHE A 74 27.59 -25.99 4.14
N SER A 75 28.29 -25.93 3.00
CA SER A 75 29.25 -26.96 2.58
C SER A 75 30.56 -26.96 3.37
N SER A 76 30.93 -25.85 4.02
CA SER A 76 32.23 -25.67 4.70
C SER A 76 32.14 -25.31 6.18
N LYS A 77 31.03 -24.69 6.64
CA LYS A 77 30.86 -24.25 8.04
C LYS A 77 29.89 -25.12 8.88
N ARG A 78 29.22 -26.13 8.32
CA ARG A 78 28.29 -26.98 9.09
C ARG A 78 29.01 -27.90 10.09
N GLU A 79 28.33 -28.25 11.17
CA GLU A 79 28.74 -29.36 12.02
C GLU A 79 28.49 -30.71 11.32
N GLU A 80 29.32 -31.72 11.63
CA GLU A 80 29.11 -33.07 11.11
C GLU A 80 27.87 -33.71 11.75
N GLY A 81 27.07 -34.40 10.93
CA GLY A 81 25.85 -35.09 11.37
C GLY A 81 24.60 -34.21 11.56
N LYS A 82 24.72 -32.88 11.64
CA LYS A 82 23.56 -31.98 11.80
C LYS A 82 22.96 -31.54 10.46
N ASP A 83 21.64 -31.48 10.42
CA ASP A 83 20.88 -31.29 9.18
C ASP A 83 20.44 -29.83 8.99
N ARG A 84 20.30 -29.38 7.74
CA ARG A 84 19.96 -27.96 7.44
C ARG A 84 18.62 -27.52 8.08
N VAL A 85 17.72 -28.46 8.33
CA VAL A 85 16.42 -28.24 8.97
C VAL A 85 16.59 -27.75 10.42
N GLU A 86 17.58 -28.25 11.15
CA GLU A 86 17.83 -27.87 12.55
C GLU A 86 18.31 -26.42 12.65
N TYR A 87 19.27 -26.04 11.80
CA TYR A 87 19.76 -24.66 11.68
C TYR A 87 18.61 -23.68 11.35
N LEU A 88 17.73 -24.05 10.41
CA LEU A 88 16.56 -23.24 10.04
C LEU A 88 15.51 -23.15 11.17
N ALA A 89 15.29 -24.24 11.92
CA ALA A 89 14.37 -24.25 13.06
C ALA A 89 14.88 -23.36 14.22
N LEU A 90 16.18 -23.42 14.53
CA LEU A 90 16.80 -22.51 15.50
C LEU A 90 16.70 -21.05 15.03
N LEU A 91 17.04 -20.78 13.76
CA LEU A 91 16.97 -19.42 13.21
C LEU A 91 15.53 -18.87 13.28
N ARG A 92 14.51 -19.70 12.98
CA ARG A 92 13.10 -19.33 13.14
C ARG A 92 12.79 -18.94 14.59
N LYS A 93 13.15 -19.78 15.57
CA LYS A 93 12.96 -19.54 17.01
C LYS A 93 13.60 -18.21 17.44
N ASP A 94 14.88 -18.01 17.10
CA ASP A 94 15.64 -16.84 17.50
C ASP A 94 15.12 -15.54 16.87
N LEU A 95 14.74 -15.56 15.59
CA LEU A 95 14.11 -14.42 14.92
C LEU A 95 12.74 -14.06 15.55
N CYS A 96 11.94 -15.06 15.94
CA CYS A 96 10.68 -14.83 16.65
C CYS A 96 10.93 -14.16 18.01
N THR A 97 11.88 -14.68 18.79
CA THR A 97 12.24 -14.15 20.11
C THR A 97 12.82 -12.74 20.05
N TYR A 98 13.78 -12.49 19.15
CA TYR A 98 14.49 -11.21 19.07
C TYR A 98 13.61 -10.07 18.54
N TYR A 99 12.89 -10.30 17.42
CA TYR A 99 12.08 -9.26 16.78
C TYR A 99 10.61 -9.23 17.26
N SER A 100 10.18 -10.18 18.10
CA SER A 100 8.79 -10.34 18.57
C SER A 100 7.78 -10.55 17.43
N TYR A 101 8.07 -11.48 16.52
CA TYR A 101 7.18 -11.88 15.41
C TYR A 101 6.47 -13.22 15.70
N ASN A 102 5.30 -13.42 15.09
CA ASN A 102 4.63 -14.72 15.01
C ASN A 102 5.46 -15.72 14.18
N GLU A 103 5.57 -16.98 14.64
CA GLU A 103 6.26 -18.08 13.95
C GLU A 103 5.84 -18.22 12.48
N PHE A 104 4.54 -18.06 12.23
CA PHE A 104 3.94 -18.08 10.91
C PHE A 104 4.48 -16.97 10.00
N LEU A 105 4.60 -15.74 10.51
CA LEU A 105 5.05 -14.61 9.72
C LEU A 105 6.56 -14.70 9.43
N VAL A 106 7.36 -15.19 10.39
CA VAL A 106 8.79 -15.45 10.14
C VAL A 106 8.99 -16.51 9.06
N GLU A 107 8.23 -17.60 9.05
CA GLU A 107 8.28 -18.63 7.99
C GLU A 107 7.97 -18.02 6.61
N LYS A 108 6.89 -17.25 6.50
CA LYS A 108 6.55 -16.54 5.25
C LYS A 108 7.62 -15.53 4.82
N LEU A 109 8.36 -14.92 5.75
CA LEU A 109 9.46 -14.01 5.42
C LEU A 109 10.72 -14.76 4.96
N MET A 110 11.05 -15.89 5.60
CA MET A 110 12.11 -16.82 5.17
C MET A 110 11.83 -17.43 3.78
N ASP A 111 10.56 -17.59 3.41
CA ASP A 111 10.14 -17.98 2.06
C ASP A 111 10.33 -16.87 1.00
N LEU A 112 10.18 -15.60 1.40
CA LEU A 112 10.14 -14.44 0.50
C LEU A 112 11.53 -13.86 0.20
N PHE A 113 12.49 -14.02 1.11
CA PHE A 113 13.79 -13.36 1.06
C PHE A 113 14.95 -14.35 1.26
N PRO A 114 16.09 -14.19 0.57
CA PRO A 114 17.36 -14.78 0.99
C PRO A 114 17.68 -14.42 2.45
N LEU A 115 18.32 -15.33 3.19
CA LEU A 115 18.52 -15.17 4.64
C LEU A 115 19.32 -13.91 5.04
N SER A 116 20.21 -13.43 4.19
CA SER A 116 20.89 -12.13 4.38
C SER A 116 19.92 -10.95 4.24
N GLU A 117 19.13 -10.93 3.16
CA GLU A 117 18.13 -9.89 2.89
C GLU A 117 16.97 -9.89 3.93
N LEU A 118 16.71 -11.04 4.55
CA LEU A 118 15.72 -11.18 5.62
C LEU A 118 16.07 -10.34 6.85
N VAL A 119 17.34 -10.33 7.28
CA VAL A 119 17.78 -9.52 8.44
C VAL A 119 17.70 -8.04 8.12
N ASP A 120 18.18 -7.62 6.94
CA ASP A 120 18.03 -6.24 6.45
C ASP A 120 16.56 -5.79 6.51
N PHE A 121 15.64 -6.64 6.03
CA PHE A 121 14.20 -6.36 6.05
C PHE A 121 13.64 -6.24 7.47
N LEU A 122 14.05 -7.10 8.40
CA LEU A 122 13.60 -7.08 9.79
C LEU A 122 14.12 -5.84 10.53
N GLU A 123 15.43 -5.58 10.50
CA GLU A 123 16.03 -4.38 11.10
C GLU A 123 15.42 -3.09 10.51
N ALA A 124 15.23 -3.04 9.20
CA ALA A 124 14.59 -1.90 8.53
C ALA A 124 13.10 -1.71 8.87
N ASN A 125 12.45 -2.65 9.57
CA ASN A 125 11.08 -2.48 10.11
C ASN A 125 11.05 -2.01 11.57
N GLU A 126 12.12 -2.21 12.35
CA GLU A 126 12.23 -1.64 13.70
C GLU A 126 12.59 -0.14 13.67
N ILE A 127 13.32 0.29 12.63
CA ILE A 127 13.69 1.70 12.42
C ILE A 127 12.46 2.50 11.99
N HIS A 128 12.04 3.47 12.83
CA HIS A 128 10.94 4.36 12.49
C HIS A 128 11.29 5.28 11.31
N ARG A 129 10.44 5.33 10.28
CA ARG A 129 10.71 6.10 9.06
C ARG A 129 10.45 7.60 9.24
N PRO A 130 11.24 8.48 8.60
CA PRO A 130 11.00 9.92 8.63
C PRO A 130 9.66 10.26 7.96
N VAL A 131 8.98 11.30 8.44
CA VAL A 131 7.61 11.58 8.00
C VAL A 131 7.60 12.19 6.61
N THR A 132 6.81 11.61 5.71
CA THR A 132 6.65 12.12 4.34
C THR A 132 5.36 12.90 4.15
N ILE A 133 5.45 13.98 3.36
CA ILE A 133 4.31 14.85 3.02
C ILE A 133 4.15 15.02 1.51
N ARG A 134 2.90 15.17 1.07
CA ARG A 134 2.52 15.47 -0.32
C ARG A 134 2.13 16.94 -0.45
N THR A 135 2.88 17.70 -1.25
CA THR A 135 2.50 19.08 -1.62
C THR A 135 1.17 19.10 -2.38
N ASN A 136 0.25 20.01 -2.04
CA ASN A 136 -0.98 20.23 -2.78
C ASN A 136 -0.79 21.24 -3.92
N THR A 137 -0.50 20.74 -5.12
CA THR A 137 -0.30 21.54 -6.34
C THR A 137 -1.51 22.38 -6.77
N LEU A 138 -2.71 22.11 -6.25
CA LEU A 138 -3.92 22.94 -6.46
C LEU A 138 -3.90 24.24 -5.62
N LYS A 139 -2.99 24.36 -4.64
CA LYS A 139 -2.91 25.51 -3.71
C LYS A 139 -1.51 26.13 -3.61
N ALA A 140 -0.44 25.34 -3.63
CA ALA A 140 0.93 25.79 -3.43
C ALA A 140 1.92 25.01 -4.30
N ARG A 141 3.02 25.65 -4.73
CA ARG A 141 4.14 24.92 -5.37
C ARG A 141 5.07 24.36 -4.29
N ARG A 142 5.79 23.28 -4.61
CA ARG A 142 6.67 22.59 -3.63
C ARG A 142 7.78 23.49 -3.09
N ARG A 143 8.31 24.43 -3.89
CA ARG A 143 9.33 25.39 -3.46
C ARG A 143 8.77 26.36 -2.41
N ASP A 144 7.64 26.96 -2.71
CA ASP A 144 6.95 27.95 -1.88
C ASP A 144 6.55 27.33 -0.53
N LEU A 145 6.03 26.09 -0.54
CA LEU A 145 5.74 25.33 0.68
C LEU A 145 7.00 24.98 1.47
N ALA A 146 8.06 24.52 0.81
CA ALA A 146 9.34 24.19 1.46
C ALA A 146 9.89 25.42 2.21
N GLN A 147 9.89 26.60 1.56
CA GLN A 147 10.30 27.85 2.20
C GLN A 147 9.42 28.22 3.40
N ALA A 148 8.09 28.08 3.28
CA ALA A 148 7.17 28.35 4.39
C ALA A 148 7.37 27.43 5.61
N LEU A 149 7.78 26.18 5.38
CA LEU A 149 8.08 25.22 6.46
C LEU A 149 9.49 25.41 7.04
N ILE A 150 10.51 25.66 6.21
CA ILE A 150 11.88 25.99 6.68
C ILE A 150 11.86 27.23 7.58
N ASN A 151 11.11 28.27 7.20
CA ASN A 151 10.91 29.48 8.01
C ASN A 151 10.21 29.24 9.36
N ARG A 152 9.67 28.03 9.61
CA ARG A 152 9.07 27.60 10.89
C ARG A 152 9.98 26.68 11.70
N GLY A 153 11.22 26.42 11.28
CA GLY A 153 12.10 25.46 11.95
C GLY A 153 11.71 23.99 11.70
N VAL A 154 11.38 23.67 10.45
CA VAL A 154 11.14 22.30 9.96
C VAL A 154 12.30 21.93 9.01
N ASN A 155 13.05 20.88 9.33
CA ASN A 155 14.11 20.36 8.47
C ASN A 155 13.52 19.35 7.48
N LEU A 156 13.62 19.66 6.19
CA LEU A 156 12.93 18.94 5.13
C LEU A 156 13.71 18.90 3.81
N ASP A 157 13.57 17.79 3.09
CA ASP A 157 14.24 17.54 1.81
C ASP A 157 13.28 16.99 0.74
N PRO A 158 13.64 17.06 -0.57
CA PRO A 158 12.92 16.35 -1.62
C PRO A 158 13.05 14.83 -1.44
N LEU A 159 11.92 14.12 -1.38
CA LEU A 159 11.87 12.66 -1.18
C LEU A 159 12.64 11.85 -2.24
N GLY A 160 12.82 12.39 -3.45
CA GLY A 160 13.63 11.79 -4.49
C GLY A 160 13.35 12.38 -5.86
N LYS A 161 14.27 12.19 -6.81
CA LYS A 161 14.15 12.72 -8.19
C LYS A 161 12.90 12.23 -8.92
N TRP A 162 12.37 11.05 -8.53
CA TRP A 162 11.16 10.44 -9.08
C TRP A 162 9.86 11.19 -8.75
N THR A 163 9.81 12.00 -7.68
CA THR A 163 8.60 12.76 -7.31
C THR A 163 8.80 14.27 -7.37
N LYS A 164 7.84 14.94 -8.02
CA LYS A 164 7.81 16.41 -8.12
C LYS A 164 7.12 17.07 -6.90
N VAL A 165 6.40 16.30 -6.09
CA VAL A 165 5.50 16.80 -5.01
C VAL A 165 5.84 16.31 -3.60
N GLY A 166 6.62 15.22 -3.47
CA GLY A 166 6.98 14.63 -2.18
C GLY A 166 8.10 15.38 -1.47
N LEU A 167 7.96 15.54 -0.16
CA LEU A 167 9.00 16.01 0.75
C LEU A 167 9.13 15.03 1.93
N VAL A 168 10.35 14.82 2.41
CA VAL A 168 10.67 14.14 3.68
C VAL A 168 10.88 15.21 4.75
N ILE A 169 10.43 14.94 5.97
CA ILE A 169 10.73 15.75 7.16
C ILE A 169 11.60 14.88 8.07
N PHE A 170 12.81 15.36 8.38
CA PHE A 170 13.75 14.69 9.26
C PHE A 170 13.57 15.12 10.72
N ASP A 171 13.38 16.43 10.94
CA ASP A 171 13.15 17.03 12.25
C ASP A 171 12.15 18.20 12.12
N SER A 172 11.39 18.46 13.18
CA SER A 172 10.38 19.51 13.22
C SER A 172 10.07 19.94 14.64
N SER A 173 10.51 21.15 14.99
CA SER A 173 10.15 21.82 16.25
C SER A 173 8.65 22.10 16.41
N VAL A 174 7.88 22.04 15.31
CA VAL A 174 6.45 22.33 15.24
C VAL A 174 5.66 21.06 14.89
N PRO A 175 4.48 20.78 15.50
CA PRO A 175 3.63 19.66 15.12
C PRO A 175 3.11 19.79 13.68
N ILE A 176 3.68 19.00 12.77
CA ILE A 176 3.42 19.02 11.31
C ILE A 176 1.97 18.73 10.90
N GLY A 177 1.17 18.15 11.80
CA GLY A 177 -0.27 17.92 11.64
C GLY A 177 -1.18 19.05 12.15
N ALA A 178 -0.61 20.14 12.67
CA ALA A 178 -1.34 21.28 13.23
C ALA A 178 -0.88 22.65 12.66
N THR A 179 -0.02 22.66 11.64
CA THR A 179 0.45 23.90 11.00
C THR A 179 -0.69 24.62 10.27
N PRO A 180 -0.67 25.96 10.18
CA PRO A 180 -1.61 26.71 9.35
C PRO A 180 -1.62 26.24 7.89
N GLU A 181 -0.47 25.82 7.35
CA GLU A 181 -0.33 25.28 5.99
C GLU A 181 -1.03 23.93 5.83
N TYR A 182 -0.97 23.03 6.82
CA TYR A 182 -1.71 21.77 6.80
C TYR A 182 -3.23 21.99 6.90
N LEU A 183 -3.65 22.88 7.80
CA LEU A 183 -5.06 23.25 8.00
C LEU A 183 -5.64 23.97 6.76
N ALA A 184 -4.88 24.87 6.13
CA ALA A 184 -5.19 25.47 4.84
C ALA A 184 -5.11 24.47 3.67
N GLY A 185 -4.62 23.25 3.91
CA GLY A 185 -4.54 22.18 2.92
C GLY A 185 -3.46 22.38 1.85
N HIS A 186 -2.36 23.07 2.17
CA HIS A 186 -1.20 23.20 1.28
C HIS A 186 -0.41 21.88 1.16
N TYR A 187 -0.60 20.94 2.10
CA TYR A 187 -0.09 19.57 2.00
C TYR A 187 -0.98 18.55 2.74
N MET A 188 -0.62 17.28 2.58
CA MET A 188 -1.17 16.14 3.32
C MET A 188 -0.04 15.25 3.83
N LEU A 189 -0.13 14.77 5.07
CA LEU A 189 0.76 13.73 5.60
C LEU A 189 0.44 12.41 4.88
N GLN A 190 1.40 11.79 4.20
CA GLN A 190 1.18 10.59 3.40
C GLN A 190 2.50 9.84 3.14
N GLY A 191 2.50 8.52 3.35
CA GLY A 191 3.65 7.65 3.06
C GLY A 191 4.08 7.68 1.59
N ALA A 192 5.39 7.74 1.35
CA ALA A 192 6.02 7.72 0.02
C ALA A 192 5.45 6.64 -0.92
N SER A 193 5.29 5.42 -0.39
CA SER A 193 4.67 4.25 -1.01
C SER A 193 3.33 4.57 -1.71
N SER A 194 2.49 5.39 -1.07
CA SER A 194 1.15 5.72 -1.56
C SER A 194 1.10 6.75 -2.69
N PHE A 195 2.25 7.32 -3.12
CA PHE A 195 2.32 8.12 -4.34
C PHE A 195 2.38 7.25 -5.60
N LEU A 196 2.97 6.06 -5.48
CA LEU A 196 3.36 5.19 -6.60
C LEU A 196 2.17 4.70 -7.44
N PRO A 197 1.01 4.29 -6.86
CA PRO A 197 -0.16 3.87 -7.65
C PRO A 197 -0.73 4.98 -8.52
N VAL A 198 -0.80 6.20 -7.98
CA VAL A 198 -1.42 7.36 -8.65
C VAL A 198 -0.50 7.87 -9.76
N MET A 199 0.83 7.84 -9.53
CA MET A 199 1.82 8.08 -10.57
C MET A 199 1.73 7.03 -11.69
N ALA A 200 1.63 5.75 -11.35
CA ALA A 200 1.48 4.67 -12.32
C ALA A 200 0.15 4.78 -13.11
N LEU A 201 -0.95 5.19 -12.46
CA LEU A 201 -2.26 5.38 -13.10
C LEU A 201 -2.21 6.48 -14.17
N SER A 202 -1.49 7.56 -13.86
CA SER A 202 -1.34 8.75 -14.70
C SER A 202 -2.68 9.28 -15.23
N PRO A 203 -3.61 9.69 -14.34
CA PRO A 203 -4.90 10.26 -14.73
C PRO A 203 -4.72 11.61 -15.44
N GLN A 204 -5.55 11.86 -16.45
CA GLN A 204 -5.49 13.04 -17.31
C GLN A 204 -6.64 14.02 -17.02
N GLU A 205 -6.48 15.26 -17.46
CA GLU A 205 -7.51 16.30 -17.36
C GLU A 205 -8.75 15.89 -18.19
N GLY A 206 -9.95 16.05 -17.61
CA GLY A 206 -11.23 15.70 -18.23
C GLY A 206 -11.75 14.26 -18.04
N GLU A 207 -10.93 13.30 -17.60
CA GLU A 207 -11.31 11.88 -17.50
C GLU A 207 -12.35 11.56 -16.40
N LEU A 208 -13.00 10.40 -16.53
CA LEU A 208 -13.83 9.76 -15.52
C LEU A 208 -13.03 8.65 -14.81
N VAL A 209 -12.70 8.86 -13.53
CA VAL A 209 -11.80 8.00 -12.74
C VAL A 209 -12.51 7.42 -11.51
N LEU A 210 -12.37 6.11 -11.27
CA LEU A 210 -12.83 5.45 -10.03
C LEU A 210 -11.67 5.24 -9.06
N ASP A 211 -11.86 5.62 -7.80
CA ASP A 211 -11.05 5.17 -6.66
C ASP A 211 -11.92 4.24 -5.81
N MET A 212 -11.67 2.94 -5.92
CA MET A 212 -12.60 1.87 -5.51
C MET A 212 -12.59 1.58 -4.00
N SER A 213 -11.54 2.02 -3.30
CA SER A 213 -11.30 1.82 -1.87
C SER A 213 -10.53 3.03 -1.31
N SER A 214 -11.19 4.19 -1.44
CA SER A 214 -10.61 5.53 -1.32
C SER A 214 -9.99 5.84 0.04
N ALA A 215 -10.55 5.34 1.15
CA ALA A 215 -10.25 5.93 2.46
C ALA A 215 -8.84 5.60 2.95
N PRO A 216 -8.08 6.58 3.49
CA PRO A 216 -8.53 7.87 4.04
C PRO A 216 -8.62 9.06 3.04
N GLY A 217 -8.56 8.81 1.72
CA GLY A 217 -8.68 9.83 0.67
C GLY A 217 -7.32 10.37 0.17
N GLY A 218 -6.22 9.79 0.65
CA GLY A 218 -4.87 10.23 0.29
C GLY A 218 -4.57 10.04 -1.20
N LYS A 219 -4.92 8.88 -1.77
CA LYS A 219 -4.70 8.58 -3.20
C LYS A 219 -5.70 9.35 -4.09
N THR A 220 -6.98 9.35 -3.74
CA THR A 220 -8.07 10.11 -4.37
C THR A 220 -7.74 11.60 -4.56
N THR A 221 -7.25 12.25 -3.50
CA THR A 221 -6.92 13.69 -3.55
C THR A 221 -5.61 13.98 -4.30
N TYR A 222 -4.80 12.96 -4.61
CA TYR A 222 -3.65 13.08 -5.51
C TYR A 222 -4.09 12.91 -6.98
N ILE A 223 -5.04 12.01 -7.26
CA ILE A 223 -5.71 11.92 -8.58
C ILE A 223 -6.30 13.29 -8.96
N ALA A 224 -7.05 13.93 -8.05
CA ALA A 224 -7.61 15.27 -8.27
C ALA A 224 -6.58 16.38 -8.54
N GLN A 225 -5.37 16.26 -7.96
CA GLN A 225 -4.27 17.19 -8.18
C GLN A 225 -3.63 17.04 -9.57
N LEU A 226 -3.53 15.82 -10.07
CA LEU A 226 -3.04 15.55 -11.43
C LEU A 226 -4.08 15.95 -12.48
N MET A 227 -5.36 15.66 -12.24
CA MET A 227 -6.50 16.09 -13.09
C MET A 227 -6.85 17.58 -12.96
N ARG A 228 -6.11 18.36 -12.14
CA ARG A 228 -6.33 19.80 -11.90
C ARG A 228 -7.78 20.20 -11.56
N ASN A 229 -8.50 19.38 -10.77
CA ASN A 229 -9.93 19.56 -10.49
C ASN A 229 -10.86 19.54 -11.74
N THR A 230 -10.43 18.98 -12.87
CA THR A 230 -11.25 18.72 -14.07
C THR A 230 -11.74 17.26 -14.10
N GLY A 231 -12.62 16.91 -15.05
CA GLY A 231 -13.18 15.56 -15.15
C GLY A 231 -14.07 15.20 -13.95
N VAL A 232 -14.23 13.90 -13.66
CA VAL A 232 -14.98 13.40 -12.51
C VAL A 232 -14.21 12.26 -11.84
N ILE A 233 -14.08 12.33 -10.52
CA ILE A 233 -13.56 11.25 -9.69
C ILE A 233 -14.72 10.68 -8.88
N VAL A 234 -14.89 9.35 -8.88
CA VAL A 234 -15.82 8.67 -7.98
C VAL A 234 -15.01 7.95 -6.91
N ALA A 235 -15.23 8.34 -5.65
CA ALA A 235 -14.47 7.89 -4.49
C ALA A 235 -15.35 6.99 -3.62
N ASN A 236 -15.13 5.68 -3.72
CA ASN A 236 -15.89 4.67 -3.01
C ASN A 236 -15.10 4.09 -1.83
N ASP A 237 -15.77 3.83 -0.71
CA ASP A 237 -15.27 2.94 0.34
C ASP A 237 -16.46 2.23 1.01
N ALA A 238 -16.30 0.96 1.37
CA ALA A 238 -17.36 0.21 2.03
C ALA A 238 -17.60 0.69 3.48
N ASN A 239 -16.58 1.26 4.14
CA ASN A 239 -16.67 1.71 5.53
C ASN A 239 -17.12 3.17 5.63
N LYS A 240 -18.39 3.36 5.99
CA LYS A 240 -19.05 4.67 6.19
C LYS A 240 -18.36 5.59 7.22
N GLU A 241 -17.60 5.04 8.15
CA GLU A 241 -16.85 5.84 9.13
C GLU A 241 -15.54 6.37 8.54
N ARG A 242 -14.80 5.51 7.83
CA ARG A 242 -13.55 5.89 7.12
C ARG A 242 -13.83 6.94 6.04
N LEU A 243 -15.02 6.95 5.45
CA LEU A 243 -15.47 8.01 4.53
C LEU A 243 -15.58 9.40 5.17
N LYS A 244 -15.77 9.53 6.49
CA LYS A 244 -15.75 10.84 7.18
C LYS A 244 -14.39 11.54 6.96
N SER A 245 -13.30 10.77 6.99
CA SER A 245 -11.94 11.24 6.72
C SER A 245 -11.72 11.61 5.26
N VAL A 246 -12.32 10.85 4.32
CA VAL A 246 -12.28 11.15 2.87
C VAL A 246 -12.90 12.52 2.59
N VAL A 247 -14.13 12.73 3.06
CA VAL A 247 -14.87 13.99 2.92
C VAL A 247 -14.09 15.17 3.53
N GLY A 248 -13.56 14.99 4.76
CA GLY A 248 -12.74 16.01 5.41
C GLY A 248 -11.47 16.37 4.64
N ASN A 249 -10.76 15.39 4.09
CA ASN A 249 -9.55 15.61 3.28
C ASN A 249 -9.87 16.27 1.94
N ILE A 250 -10.96 15.88 1.26
CA ILE A 250 -11.43 16.49 0.00
C ILE A 250 -11.71 17.98 0.19
N HIS A 251 -12.51 18.35 1.20
CA HIS A 251 -12.82 19.75 1.48
C HIS A 251 -11.57 20.54 1.91
N ARG A 252 -10.74 20.00 2.82
CA ARG A 252 -9.50 20.68 3.27
C ARG A 252 -8.55 20.97 2.12
N LEU A 253 -8.37 20.02 1.20
CA LEU A 253 -7.48 20.16 0.05
C LEU A 253 -8.08 20.96 -1.12
N ARG A 254 -9.37 21.38 -1.02
CA ARG A 254 -10.13 22.06 -2.10
C ARG A 254 -10.20 21.22 -3.38
N VAL A 255 -10.50 19.94 -3.21
CA VAL A 255 -10.86 19.05 -4.32
C VAL A 255 -12.34 19.25 -4.64
N THR A 256 -12.68 19.50 -5.91
CA THR A 256 -14.03 19.90 -6.34
C THR A 256 -14.67 18.97 -7.36
N ASN A 257 -13.90 18.07 -7.97
CA ASN A 257 -14.32 17.14 -9.02
C ASN A 257 -14.69 15.73 -8.49
N THR A 258 -14.83 15.56 -7.17
CA THR A 258 -14.97 14.22 -6.54
C THR A 258 -16.36 13.99 -5.96
N VAL A 259 -17.00 12.90 -6.40
CA VAL A 259 -18.23 12.34 -5.82
C VAL A 259 -17.84 11.26 -4.81
N VAL A 260 -18.29 11.36 -3.56
CA VAL A 260 -18.02 10.36 -2.52
C VAL A 260 -19.23 9.43 -2.36
N CYS A 261 -19.01 8.12 -2.36
CA CYS A 261 -20.06 7.11 -2.27
C CYS A 261 -19.70 5.93 -1.34
N ASN A 262 -20.71 5.16 -0.93
CA ASN A 262 -20.59 4.08 0.05
C ASN A 262 -21.26 2.80 -0.47
N TYR A 263 -20.54 2.04 -1.29
CA TYR A 263 -20.97 0.77 -1.88
C TYR A 263 -19.92 -0.33 -1.67
N ASP A 264 -20.35 -1.60 -1.69
CA ASP A 264 -19.44 -2.73 -1.83
C ASP A 264 -18.79 -2.69 -3.23
N GLY A 265 -17.47 -2.57 -3.27
CA GLY A 265 -16.70 -2.51 -4.51
C GLY A 265 -16.97 -3.69 -5.44
N ARG A 266 -17.27 -4.88 -4.89
CA ARG A 266 -17.56 -6.10 -5.67
C ARG A 266 -18.82 -5.98 -6.50
N GLN A 267 -19.75 -5.09 -6.12
CA GLN A 267 -20.99 -4.83 -6.85
C GLN A 267 -20.95 -3.52 -7.65
N PHE A 268 -19.85 -2.75 -7.58
CA PHE A 268 -19.74 -1.42 -8.16
C PHE A 268 -20.05 -1.35 -9.68
N PRO A 269 -19.64 -2.31 -10.54
CA PRO A 269 -20.00 -2.31 -11.97
C PRO A 269 -21.51 -2.29 -12.25
N LYS A 270 -22.35 -2.71 -11.29
CA LYS A 270 -23.82 -2.66 -11.39
C LYS A 270 -24.41 -1.30 -11.01
N VAL A 271 -23.64 -0.49 -10.27
CA VAL A 271 -24.01 0.87 -9.84
C VAL A 271 -23.54 1.88 -10.88
N MET A 272 -22.28 1.78 -11.30
CA MET A 272 -21.67 2.64 -12.30
C MET A 272 -20.48 1.92 -12.95
N GLY A 273 -20.32 2.08 -14.26
CA GLY A 273 -19.20 1.57 -15.03
C GLY A 273 -18.87 2.51 -16.19
N GLY A 274 -17.90 2.13 -17.01
CA GLY A 274 -17.47 2.94 -18.15
C GLY A 274 -16.33 3.91 -17.85
N PHE A 275 -15.59 3.69 -16.75
CA PHE A 275 -14.50 4.56 -16.31
C PHE A 275 -13.29 4.50 -17.24
N ASP A 276 -12.67 5.65 -17.51
CA ASP A 276 -11.42 5.74 -18.29
C ASP A 276 -10.26 5.12 -17.53
N ARG A 277 -10.22 5.33 -16.21
CA ARG A 277 -9.23 4.73 -15.30
C ARG A 277 -9.85 4.27 -13.99
N VAL A 278 -9.31 3.20 -13.44
CA VAL A 278 -9.68 2.69 -12.11
C VAL A 278 -8.42 2.52 -11.25
N LEU A 279 -8.49 2.97 -10.00
CA LEU A 279 -7.56 2.65 -8.93
C LEU A 279 -8.22 1.67 -7.96
N LEU A 280 -7.56 0.55 -7.71
CA LEU A 280 -7.89 -0.40 -6.65
C LEU A 280 -6.70 -0.46 -5.66
N ASP A 281 -6.80 0.38 -4.63
CA ASP A 281 -5.99 0.31 -3.41
C ASP A 281 -6.61 -0.75 -2.49
N ALA A 282 -6.25 -2.02 -2.70
CA ALA A 282 -7.04 -3.12 -2.19
C ALA A 282 -6.85 -3.32 -0.68
N PRO A 283 -7.91 -3.66 0.08
CA PRO A 283 -7.79 -3.97 1.51
C PRO A 283 -6.85 -5.16 1.70
N CYS A 284 -5.80 -4.94 2.49
CA CYS A 284 -4.60 -5.80 2.57
C CYS A 284 -4.28 -6.17 4.03
N SER A 285 -3.54 -7.27 4.21
CA SER A 285 -3.10 -7.78 5.51
C SER A 285 -2.26 -6.80 6.35
N GLY A 286 -1.56 -5.87 5.68
CA GLY A 286 -0.68 -4.89 6.32
C GLY A 286 0.79 -5.32 6.45
N THR A 287 1.19 -6.48 5.94
CA THR A 287 2.57 -7.02 6.09
C THR A 287 3.69 -6.12 5.57
N GLY A 288 3.40 -5.15 4.70
CA GLY A 288 4.37 -4.15 4.25
C GLY A 288 4.50 -2.92 5.14
N VAL A 289 3.58 -2.67 6.09
CA VAL A 289 3.54 -1.45 6.91
C VAL A 289 3.87 -1.70 8.40
N ILE A 290 4.61 -2.77 8.71
CA ILE A 290 4.98 -3.18 10.08
C ILE A 290 5.64 -2.05 10.88
N ALA A 291 6.53 -1.26 10.26
CA ALA A 291 7.18 -0.09 10.87
C ALA A 291 6.22 1.05 11.29
N LYS A 292 4.93 0.95 10.94
CA LYS A 292 3.85 1.90 11.28
C LYS A 292 2.75 1.26 12.12
N ASP A 293 2.51 -0.03 11.96
CA ASP A 293 1.62 -0.83 12.79
C ASP A 293 2.33 -2.12 13.26
N PRO A 294 3.08 -2.06 14.38
CA PRO A 294 3.78 -3.22 14.92
C PRO A 294 2.85 -4.36 15.34
N ALA A 295 1.54 -4.12 15.51
CA ALA A 295 0.59 -5.20 15.80
C ALA A 295 0.46 -6.20 14.64
N VAL A 296 0.86 -5.82 13.42
CA VAL A 296 0.95 -6.73 12.26
C VAL A 296 1.92 -7.89 12.51
N LYS A 297 2.95 -7.72 13.35
CA LYS A 297 3.92 -8.79 13.70
C LYS A 297 3.27 -10.02 14.33
N THR A 298 2.18 -9.83 15.09
CA THR A 298 1.58 -10.85 15.96
C THR A 298 0.09 -11.09 15.69
N SER A 299 -0.63 -10.15 15.04
CA SER A 299 -2.08 -10.23 14.80
C SER A 299 -2.48 -10.83 13.45
N LYS A 300 -1.56 -11.51 12.74
CA LYS A 300 -1.75 -11.97 11.36
C LYS A 300 -1.37 -13.43 11.20
N ASP A 301 -2.31 -14.20 10.66
CA ASP A 301 -2.22 -15.63 10.37
C ASP A 301 -2.57 -15.91 8.90
N GLU A 302 -2.27 -17.13 8.42
CA GLU A 302 -2.55 -17.58 7.05
C GLU A 302 -4.00 -17.32 6.61
N VAL A 303 -4.96 -17.59 7.50
CA VAL A 303 -6.41 -17.42 7.23
C VAL A 303 -6.74 -15.96 6.91
N ASP A 304 -6.04 -15.00 7.53
CA ASP A 304 -6.25 -13.56 7.34
C ASP A 304 -5.69 -13.09 5.98
N ILE A 305 -4.54 -13.63 5.58
CA ILE A 305 -3.93 -13.39 4.27
C ILE A 305 -4.77 -14.03 3.15
N GLN A 306 -5.21 -15.28 3.32
CA GLN A 306 -6.07 -15.96 2.34
C GLN A 306 -7.44 -15.28 2.20
N ARG A 307 -8.05 -14.82 3.31
CA ARG A 307 -9.29 -14.03 3.32
C ARG A 307 -9.12 -12.71 2.58
N SER A 308 -8.01 -12.00 2.81
CA SER A 308 -7.66 -10.77 2.11
C SER A 308 -7.49 -11.03 0.61
N ALA A 309 -6.69 -12.04 0.24
CA ALA A 309 -6.47 -12.46 -1.14
C ALA A 309 -7.76 -12.87 -1.89
N HIS A 310 -8.72 -13.52 -1.21
CA HIS A 310 -10.02 -13.83 -1.81
C HIS A 310 -10.83 -12.56 -2.10
N LEU A 311 -10.96 -11.66 -1.13
CA LEU A 311 -11.65 -10.38 -1.30
C LEU A 311 -10.99 -9.53 -2.41
N GLN A 312 -9.65 -9.51 -2.47
CA GLN A 312 -8.89 -8.83 -3.50
C GLN A 312 -9.14 -9.42 -4.90
N LYS A 313 -9.32 -10.75 -5.03
CA LYS A 313 -9.69 -11.42 -6.29
C LYS A 313 -11.10 -11.07 -6.74
N GLU A 314 -12.07 -10.94 -5.83
CA GLU A 314 -13.41 -10.43 -6.16
C GLU A 314 -13.36 -8.96 -6.59
N LEU A 315 -12.62 -8.12 -5.86
CA LEU A 315 -12.48 -6.69 -6.15
C LEU A 315 -11.76 -6.42 -7.48
N ILE A 316 -10.68 -7.14 -7.82
CA ILE A 316 -9.92 -6.87 -9.05
C ILE A 316 -10.72 -7.22 -10.32
N LEU A 317 -11.55 -8.27 -10.29
CA LEU A 317 -12.47 -8.55 -11.40
C LEU A 317 -13.48 -7.42 -11.56
N SER A 318 -14.11 -6.98 -10.46
CA SER A 318 -15.05 -5.85 -10.49
C SER A 318 -14.39 -4.54 -10.90
N ALA A 319 -13.12 -4.31 -10.55
CA ALA A 319 -12.34 -3.16 -11.00
C ALA A 319 -12.10 -3.19 -12.53
N ILE A 320 -11.74 -4.34 -13.08
CA ILE A 320 -11.58 -4.54 -14.52
C ILE A 320 -12.92 -4.35 -15.24
N ASP A 321 -14.01 -4.85 -14.68
CA ASP A 321 -15.34 -4.74 -15.29
C ASP A 321 -15.84 -3.29 -15.32
N SER A 322 -15.49 -2.47 -14.33
CA SER A 322 -15.74 -1.02 -14.31
C SER A 322 -14.98 -0.22 -15.39
N VAL A 323 -13.78 -0.64 -15.82
CA VAL A 323 -12.96 0.04 -16.84
C VAL A 323 -13.62 -0.05 -18.22
N ASN A 324 -13.65 1.05 -18.98
CA ASN A 324 -14.00 1.04 -20.40
C ASN A 324 -12.77 0.77 -21.28
N ALA A 325 -12.75 -0.37 -21.98
CA ALA A 325 -11.71 -0.68 -22.97
C ALA A 325 -11.72 0.24 -24.21
N ALA A 326 -12.88 0.86 -24.51
CA ALA A 326 -13.08 1.73 -25.67
C ALA A 326 -12.87 3.23 -25.35
N SER A 327 -12.28 3.56 -24.19
CA SER A 327 -11.91 4.93 -23.86
C SER A 327 -10.76 5.42 -24.77
N PRO A 328 -10.83 6.62 -25.36
CA PRO A 328 -9.78 7.14 -26.24
C PRO A 328 -8.50 7.55 -25.47
N THR A 329 -8.61 7.91 -24.19
CA THR A 329 -7.47 8.30 -23.33
C THR A 329 -7.10 7.22 -22.31
N GLY A 330 -8.07 6.39 -21.93
CA GLY A 330 -8.02 5.45 -20.82
C GLY A 330 -7.95 3.97 -21.22
N GLY A 331 -8.71 3.15 -20.51
CA GLY A 331 -8.65 1.68 -20.54
C GLY A 331 -7.67 1.07 -19.53
N TYR A 332 -7.27 1.82 -18.49
CA TYR A 332 -6.24 1.40 -17.52
C TYR A 332 -6.79 1.13 -16.11
N LEU A 333 -6.27 0.08 -15.48
CA LEU A 333 -6.46 -0.21 -14.05
C LEU A 333 -5.08 -0.21 -13.37
N VAL A 334 -4.96 0.43 -12.20
CA VAL A 334 -3.86 0.15 -11.27
C VAL A 334 -4.41 -0.60 -10.07
N TYR A 335 -3.81 -1.76 -9.81
CA TYR A 335 -3.96 -2.54 -8.60
C TYR A 335 -2.75 -2.30 -7.70
N CYS A 336 -2.98 -2.08 -6.41
CA CYS A 336 -1.91 -1.95 -5.43
C CYS A 336 -2.31 -2.45 -4.04
N THR A 337 -1.31 -2.86 -3.25
CA THR A 337 -1.49 -3.34 -1.87
C THR A 337 -0.40 -2.79 -0.95
N CYS A 338 -0.73 -2.77 0.34
CA CYS A 338 0.18 -2.57 1.47
C CYS A 338 0.84 -3.88 1.96
N SER A 339 0.92 -4.90 1.11
CA SER A 339 1.38 -6.24 1.47
C SER A 339 2.61 -6.65 0.66
N ILE A 340 3.46 -7.48 1.26
CA ILE A 340 4.63 -8.10 0.61
C ILE A 340 4.43 -9.58 0.26
N THR A 341 3.32 -10.19 0.69
CA THR A 341 2.98 -11.59 0.41
C THR A 341 2.83 -11.84 -1.10
N VAL A 342 2.82 -13.10 -1.54
CA VAL A 342 2.61 -13.46 -2.96
C VAL A 342 1.14 -13.76 -3.24
N GLU A 343 0.44 -14.22 -2.20
CA GLU A 343 -0.96 -14.59 -2.14
C GLU A 343 -1.91 -13.40 -2.38
N GLU A 344 -1.52 -12.21 -1.89
CA GLU A 344 -2.23 -10.94 -2.13
C GLU A 344 -1.74 -10.19 -3.36
N ASN A 345 -0.58 -10.53 -3.92
CA ASN A 345 0.04 -9.77 -5.01
C ASN A 345 -0.01 -10.55 -6.34
N GLU A 346 1.01 -11.34 -6.65
CA GLU A 346 1.09 -12.06 -7.93
C GLU A 346 -0.05 -13.06 -8.11
N TRP A 347 -0.54 -13.71 -7.06
CA TRP A 347 -1.70 -14.61 -7.13
C TRP A 347 -3.00 -13.88 -7.51
N VAL A 348 -3.18 -12.63 -7.12
CA VAL A 348 -4.36 -11.82 -7.47
C VAL A 348 -4.25 -11.33 -8.92
N VAL A 349 -3.05 -10.91 -9.32
CA VAL A 349 -2.75 -10.44 -10.68
C VAL A 349 -2.81 -11.55 -11.73
N ASP A 350 -2.22 -12.72 -11.46
CA ASP A 350 -2.26 -13.90 -12.33
C ASP A 350 -3.68 -14.46 -12.47
N TYR A 351 -4.46 -14.48 -11.38
CA TYR A 351 -5.89 -14.79 -11.41
C TYR A 351 -6.67 -13.83 -12.30
N ALA A 352 -6.41 -12.52 -12.21
CA ALA A 352 -7.07 -11.52 -13.05
C ALA A 352 -6.73 -11.68 -14.54
N LEU A 353 -5.45 -11.91 -14.88
CA LEU A 353 -5.00 -12.20 -16.25
C LEU A 353 -5.69 -13.46 -16.83
N LYS A 354 -5.92 -14.48 -16.01
CA LYS A 354 -6.61 -15.73 -16.42
C LYS A 354 -8.14 -15.62 -16.49
N LYS A 355 -8.74 -14.52 -16.05
CA LYS A 355 -10.21 -14.35 -15.93
C LYS A 355 -10.79 -13.18 -16.72
N ARG A 356 -9.97 -12.29 -17.30
CA ARG A 356 -10.42 -11.12 -18.06
C ARG A 356 -9.44 -10.78 -19.18
N ASN A 357 -9.96 -10.13 -20.23
CA ASN A 357 -9.17 -9.68 -21.39
C ASN A 357 -8.37 -8.40 -21.06
N VAL A 358 -7.35 -8.57 -20.22
CA VAL A 358 -6.40 -7.53 -19.80
C VAL A 358 -4.96 -7.99 -20.06
N LYS A 359 -4.04 -7.05 -20.31
CA LYS A 359 -2.60 -7.29 -20.19
C LYS A 359 -2.02 -6.46 -19.06
N LEU A 360 -0.94 -6.93 -18.45
CA LEU A 360 -0.03 -6.03 -17.75
C LEU A 360 0.68 -5.11 -18.74
N VAL A 361 0.97 -3.89 -18.29
CA VAL A 361 1.79 -2.89 -19.00
C VAL A 361 2.80 -2.30 -18.01
N PRO A 362 3.94 -1.75 -18.48
CA PRO A 362 4.90 -1.11 -17.59
C PRO A 362 4.23 -0.05 -16.71
N THR A 363 4.52 -0.09 -15.41
CA THR A 363 3.93 0.85 -14.43
C THR A 363 4.26 2.31 -14.73
N GLY A 364 5.43 2.58 -15.32
CA GLY A 364 5.98 3.93 -15.45
C GLY A 364 6.71 4.39 -14.18
N LEU A 365 7.18 3.44 -13.37
CA LEU A 365 8.02 3.68 -12.20
C LEU A 365 9.45 3.20 -12.51
N ASP A 366 10.41 4.12 -12.43
CA ASP A 366 11.81 3.91 -12.84
C ASP A 366 12.61 3.04 -11.86
N PHE A 367 11.98 2.55 -10.79
CA PHE A 367 12.60 1.83 -9.68
C PHE A 367 11.62 0.85 -9.01
N GLY A 368 12.10 0.08 -8.04
CA GLY A 368 11.39 -1.06 -7.44
C GLY A 368 11.92 -2.39 -7.97
N LYS A 369 11.94 -3.43 -7.12
CA LYS A 369 12.22 -4.81 -7.54
C LYS A 369 11.09 -5.32 -8.46
N GLU A 370 11.38 -6.29 -9.30
CA GLU A 370 10.39 -6.91 -10.20
C GLU A 370 9.47 -7.86 -9.44
N GLY A 371 8.22 -7.98 -9.89
CA GLY A 371 7.29 -8.98 -9.38
C GLY A 371 7.70 -10.40 -9.77
N PHE A 372 7.41 -11.38 -8.93
CA PHE A 372 7.86 -12.76 -9.11
C PHE A 372 7.15 -13.42 -10.31
N THR A 373 7.92 -14.05 -11.21
CA THR A 373 7.38 -14.93 -12.26
C THR A 373 7.23 -16.38 -11.81
N SER A 374 7.89 -16.76 -10.71
CA SER A 374 7.81 -18.07 -10.07
C SER A 374 8.11 -17.95 -8.58
N PHE A 375 7.36 -18.68 -7.74
CA PHE A 375 7.50 -18.71 -6.29
C PHE A 375 7.14 -20.09 -5.74
N LYS A 376 8.09 -20.76 -5.06
CA LYS A 376 8.03 -22.19 -4.74
C LYS A 376 7.56 -23.02 -5.96
N GLN A 377 6.58 -23.91 -5.80
CA GLN A 377 6.00 -24.71 -6.89
C GLN A 377 5.14 -23.90 -7.89
N PHE A 378 4.81 -22.64 -7.61
CA PHE A 378 3.92 -21.84 -8.45
C PHE A 378 4.69 -21.12 -9.55
N ARG A 379 4.27 -21.32 -10.81
CA ARG A 379 4.66 -20.52 -11.97
C ARG A 379 3.50 -19.59 -12.37
N PHE A 380 3.82 -18.32 -12.57
CA PHE A 380 2.84 -17.29 -12.94
C PHE A 380 3.10 -16.75 -14.35
N HIS A 381 2.17 -15.95 -14.87
CA HIS A 381 2.32 -15.36 -16.20
C HIS A 381 3.60 -14.49 -16.33
N PRO A 382 4.46 -14.69 -17.36
CA PRO A 382 5.76 -14.00 -17.47
C PRO A 382 5.73 -12.47 -17.46
N SER A 383 4.60 -11.85 -17.85
CA SER A 383 4.45 -10.40 -17.80
C SER A 383 4.41 -9.80 -16.39
N LEU A 384 4.37 -10.63 -15.33
CA LEU A 384 4.44 -10.16 -13.94
C LEU A 384 5.72 -9.40 -13.60
N ARG A 385 6.80 -9.62 -14.37
CA ARG A 385 8.03 -8.81 -14.34
C ARG A 385 7.78 -7.31 -14.57
N LEU A 386 6.66 -6.93 -15.20
CA LEU A 386 6.25 -5.53 -15.40
C LEU A 386 5.63 -4.87 -14.15
N THR A 387 5.31 -5.65 -13.11
CA THR A 387 4.87 -5.14 -11.81
C THR A 387 6.07 -4.75 -10.95
N ARG A 388 5.87 -3.87 -9.97
CA ARG A 388 6.94 -3.38 -9.08
C ARG A 388 6.63 -3.67 -7.62
N ARG A 389 7.63 -4.25 -6.94
CA ARG A 389 7.71 -4.48 -5.49
C ARG A 389 8.64 -3.44 -4.86
N PHE A 390 8.17 -2.82 -3.78
CA PHE A 390 8.92 -1.88 -2.96
C PHE A 390 9.07 -2.46 -1.56
N TYR A 391 10.20 -2.17 -0.91
CA TYR A 391 10.63 -2.85 0.31
C TYR A 391 11.34 -1.90 1.30
N PRO A 392 11.12 -2.08 2.62
CA PRO A 392 11.78 -1.42 3.75
C PRO A 392 13.24 -1.04 3.56
N HIS A 393 14.11 -2.04 3.50
CA HIS A 393 15.56 -1.97 3.43
C HIS A 393 16.05 -1.40 2.09
N SER A 394 15.59 -1.96 0.97
CA SER A 394 16.13 -1.58 -0.35
C SER A 394 15.71 -0.18 -0.84
N HIS A 395 14.69 0.44 -0.24
CA HIS A 395 14.11 1.70 -0.76
C HIS A 395 13.81 2.78 0.30
N ASN A 396 13.97 2.48 1.60
CA ASN A 396 13.48 3.31 2.71
C ASN A 396 12.00 3.77 2.55
N MET A 397 11.15 2.85 2.11
CA MET A 397 9.70 3.04 1.99
C MET A 397 8.98 1.86 2.64
N ASP A 398 7.68 2.01 2.89
CA ASP A 398 6.84 0.87 3.28
C ASP A 398 6.88 -0.23 2.21
N GLY A 399 6.75 -1.49 2.64
CA GLY A 399 6.51 -2.63 1.75
C GLY A 399 5.23 -2.42 0.96
N PHE A 400 5.33 -2.49 -0.37
CA PHE A 400 4.24 -2.05 -1.24
C PHE A 400 4.32 -2.67 -2.63
N PHE A 401 3.18 -2.95 -3.26
CA PHE A 401 3.09 -3.57 -4.58
C PHE A 401 2.28 -2.72 -5.57
N VAL A 402 2.71 -2.65 -6.82
CA VAL A 402 2.01 -1.95 -7.91
C VAL A 402 1.97 -2.79 -9.19
N ALA A 403 0.76 -3.10 -9.65
CA ALA A 403 0.49 -3.73 -10.94
C ALA A 403 -0.41 -2.82 -11.80
N LYS A 404 -0.04 -2.61 -13.06
CA LYS A 404 -0.78 -1.77 -14.01
C LYS A 404 -1.28 -2.61 -15.18
N PHE A 405 -2.57 -2.56 -15.44
CA PHE A 405 -3.25 -3.29 -16.50
C PHE A 405 -3.75 -2.34 -17.59
N LYS A 406 -3.82 -2.83 -18.83
CA LYS A 406 -4.67 -2.27 -19.89
C LYS A 406 -5.72 -3.30 -20.30
N LYS A 407 -6.99 -2.90 -20.34
CA LYS A 407 -8.12 -3.69 -20.83
C LYS A 407 -8.19 -3.62 -22.36
N PHE A 408 -8.45 -4.76 -23.00
CA PHE A 408 -8.56 -4.85 -24.46
C PHE A 408 -10.00 -4.81 -24.96
N THR A 409 -10.91 -5.51 -24.27
CA THR A 409 -12.31 -5.66 -24.67
C THR A 409 -13.23 -5.52 -23.48
N ASN A 410 -14.44 -4.98 -23.69
CA ASN A 410 -15.49 -4.98 -22.67
C ASN A 410 -16.23 -6.33 -22.56
N VAL A 411 -16.01 -7.26 -23.49
CA VAL A 411 -16.48 -8.65 -23.39
C VAL A 411 -15.78 -9.35 -22.22
N ILE A 412 -16.57 -9.93 -21.32
CA ILE A 412 -16.10 -10.83 -20.26
C ILE A 412 -16.05 -12.26 -20.81
N PRO A 413 -14.93 -12.99 -20.68
CA PRO A 413 -14.87 -14.40 -21.09
C PRO A 413 -15.89 -15.25 -20.31
N SER A 414 -16.85 -15.85 -21.03
CA SER A 414 -17.78 -16.82 -20.44
C SER A 414 -17.07 -18.14 -20.19
N ALA A 415 -17.07 -18.62 -18.95
CA ALA A 415 -16.33 -19.80 -18.52
C ALA A 415 -17.08 -21.12 -18.77
N ALA A 416 -17.70 -21.29 -19.96
CA ALA A 416 -18.41 -22.53 -20.32
C ALA A 416 -18.64 -22.73 -21.84
N ALA A 417 -17.59 -23.06 -22.60
CA ALA A 417 -17.63 -23.85 -23.85
C ALA A 417 -16.17 -24.18 -24.24
N GLY A 418 -15.79 -25.46 -24.32
CA GLY A 418 -14.39 -25.84 -24.64
C GLY A 418 -13.72 -26.87 -23.72
N LYS A 419 -14.46 -27.89 -23.26
CA LYS A 419 -13.88 -29.24 -23.14
C LYS A 419 -14.43 -30.04 -24.31
N GLY A 420 -13.61 -30.22 -25.33
CA GLY A 420 -13.96 -30.89 -26.58
C GLY A 420 -12.71 -30.93 -27.46
N ASP A 421 -12.25 -32.15 -27.70
CA ASP A 421 -11.26 -32.59 -28.69
C ASP A 421 -9.93 -31.83 -28.77
N GLU A 422 -8.92 -32.41 -28.12
CA GLU A 422 -7.58 -32.42 -28.69
C GLU A 422 -7.63 -33.19 -30.02
N LYS A 423 -7.46 -32.48 -31.13
CA LYS A 423 -6.77 -33.05 -32.29
C LYS A 423 -5.73 -32.07 -32.83
N THR A 424 -4.74 -32.69 -33.47
CA THR A 424 -3.71 -32.11 -34.31
C THR A 424 -4.37 -31.25 -35.42
N ASP A 425 -3.69 -30.28 -36.05
CA ASP A 425 -2.51 -30.55 -36.88
C ASP A 425 -1.40 -29.50 -36.81
N ALA A 426 -0.22 -29.94 -37.23
CA ALA A 426 0.96 -29.13 -37.49
C ALA A 426 1.45 -29.45 -38.92
N ALA A 427 2.34 -28.60 -39.44
CA ALA A 427 2.73 -28.54 -40.86
C ALA A 427 1.60 -27.98 -41.78
N GLU A 428 1.89 -27.26 -42.86
CA GLU A 428 3.17 -26.70 -43.29
C GLU A 428 2.95 -25.43 -44.13
N ALA A 429 4.02 -24.75 -44.54
CA ALA A 429 3.95 -23.56 -45.37
C ALA A 429 4.76 -23.73 -46.66
N THR A 430 4.12 -23.55 -47.82
CA THR A 430 4.75 -23.14 -49.10
C THR A 430 3.66 -22.88 -50.16
N GLU A 431 3.85 -21.81 -50.95
CA GLU A 431 3.48 -21.69 -52.38
C GLU A 431 2.00 -21.87 -52.84
N ALA A 432 1.53 -21.27 -53.94
CA ALA A 432 1.99 -20.11 -54.72
C ALA A 432 0.84 -19.54 -55.59
N ALA A 433 1.07 -18.34 -56.14
CA ALA A 433 0.58 -17.83 -57.44
C ALA A 433 -0.90 -18.02 -57.90
N ASP A 434 -1.60 -16.87 -57.92
CA ASP A 434 -2.22 -16.29 -59.13
C ASP A 434 -3.57 -16.86 -59.68
N SER A 435 -4.15 -16.05 -60.57
CA SER A 435 -5.47 -16.13 -61.23
C SER A 435 -6.71 -15.91 -60.33
N ASP A 436 -7.75 -15.11 -60.62
CA ASP A 436 -8.06 -13.98 -61.53
C ASP A 436 -9.52 -14.13 -62.04
N LYS A 437 -10.26 -13.01 -62.11
CA LYS A 437 -11.55 -12.80 -62.80
C LYS A 437 -12.86 -13.47 -62.33
N ALA A 438 -13.93 -12.87 -62.87
CA ALA A 438 -15.34 -13.31 -62.96
C ALA A 438 -16.09 -13.52 -61.62
N SER A 439 -16.89 -12.58 -61.07
CA SER A 439 -17.89 -11.62 -61.61
C SER A 439 -19.29 -12.20 -61.89
N GLN A 440 -20.29 -11.32 -61.76
CA GLN A 440 -21.74 -11.52 -62.03
C GLN A 440 -22.49 -12.32 -60.94
N THR A 441 -23.71 -12.00 -60.48
CA THR A 441 -24.63 -10.84 -60.38
C THR A 441 -26.06 -11.38 -60.53
N LYS A 442 -27.04 -10.67 -59.96
CA LYS A 442 -28.50 -10.96 -59.95
C LYS A 442 -28.88 -12.05 -58.93
N ALA A 443 -29.74 -11.84 -57.93
CA ALA A 443 -30.89 -10.93 -57.69
C ALA A 443 -32.25 -11.40 -58.21
N ASP A 444 -33.26 -11.15 -57.37
CA ASP A 444 -34.70 -11.44 -57.47
C ASP A 444 -35.16 -12.91 -57.61
N GLY A 445 -36.35 -13.19 -57.08
CA GLY A 445 -36.90 -14.55 -56.98
C GLY A 445 -38.01 -14.72 -55.94
N SER A 446 -39.06 -13.88 -55.99
CA SER A 446 -40.10 -13.86 -54.96
C SER A 446 -41.09 -15.04 -55.02
N LYS A 447 -41.45 -15.58 -53.84
CA LYS A 447 -42.74 -16.20 -53.47
C LYS A 447 -43.34 -17.29 -54.38
N GLN A 448 -43.58 -18.50 -53.81
CA GLN A 448 -44.82 -19.29 -53.91
C GLN A 448 -44.65 -20.67 -53.19
N ASN A 449 -45.66 -21.37 -52.66
CA ASN A 449 -47.09 -21.07 -52.44
C ASN A 449 -47.71 -22.00 -51.34
N ALA A 450 -49.01 -21.79 -51.06
CA ALA A 450 -50.04 -22.81 -50.75
C ALA A 450 -50.23 -23.42 -49.33
N LYS A 451 -51.46 -23.19 -48.82
CA LYS A 451 -52.36 -24.13 -48.08
C LYS A 451 -52.02 -24.46 -46.59
N THR A 452 -52.98 -24.73 -45.69
CA THR A 452 -54.45 -24.89 -45.83
C THR A 452 -55.25 -24.40 -44.60
N ASN A 453 -56.56 -24.25 -44.79
CA ASN A 453 -57.62 -23.86 -43.83
C ASN A 453 -57.61 -24.60 -42.46
N GLY A 454 -58.14 -23.95 -41.41
CA GLY A 454 -58.50 -24.65 -40.16
C GLY A 454 -58.91 -23.76 -38.97
N ALA A 455 -60.17 -23.31 -38.93
CA ALA A 455 -60.84 -22.83 -37.71
C ALA A 455 -62.16 -23.61 -37.53
N PRO A 456 -62.60 -23.89 -36.29
CA PRO A 456 -63.72 -23.10 -35.76
C PRO A 456 -63.83 -22.99 -34.22
N ALA A 457 -64.95 -22.42 -33.78
CA ALA A 457 -65.65 -22.62 -32.50
C ALA A 457 -65.34 -21.71 -31.29
N LYS A 458 -66.33 -21.63 -30.39
CA LYS A 458 -66.51 -20.66 -29.28
C LYS A 458 -67.37 -21.27 -28.15
N LYS A 459 -67.20 -20.74 -26.93
CA LYS A 459 -68.17 -20.70 -25.79
C LYS A 459 -68.69 -22.03 -25.19
N SER A 460 -68.28 -22.31 -23.94
CA SER A 460 -69.13 -22.48 -22.72
C SER A 460 -68.26 -22.87 -21.50
N GLY A 461 -68.65 -22.70 -20.23
CA GLY A 461 -69.74 -21.88 -19.68
C GLY A 461 -70.51 -22.49 -18.49
N ASN A 462 -70.02 -22.34 -17.25
CA ASN A 462 -70.76 -22.48 -15.96
C ASN A 462 -69.98 -21.68 -14.87
N LEU A 463 -70.54 -20.90 -13.93
CA LEU A 463 -71.65 -21.06 -12.95
C LEU A 463 -71.25 -21.93 -11.72
N LYS A 464 -71.44 -21.54 -10.44
CA LYS A 464 -71.78 -20.21 -9.82
C LYS A 464 -71.73 -20.24 -8.27
N SER A 465 -71.20 -19.20 -7.61
CA SER A 465 -71.61 -18.64 -6.29
C SER A 465 -70.80 -17.34 -6.04
N ALA A 466 -71.35 -16.14 -5.78
CA ALA A 466 -72.31 -15.65 -4.78
C ALA A 466 -71.69 -15.56 -3.36
N GLU A 467 -71.47 -14.40 -2.71
CA GLU A 467 -71.64 -12.95 -2.99
C GLU A 467 -70.52 -12.14 -2.21
N LYS A 468 -70.48 -10.82 -1.90
CA LYS A 468 -71.42 -9.67 -1.92
C LYS A 468 -70.72 -8.27 -1.91
N LYS A 469 -71.54 -7.23 -2.15
CA LYS A 469 -71.50 -5.76 -1.86
C LYS A 469 -70.52 -5.20 -0.77
N ASP A 470 -70.10 -3.92 -0.72
CA ASP A 470 -70.17 -2.74 -1.63
C ASP A 470 -69.28 -1.54 -1.17
N LEU A 471 -69.00 -0.59 -2.09
CA LEU A 471 -68.79 0.89 -1.93
C LEU A 471 -67.72 1.55 -0.99
N LYS A 472 -66.77 2.26 -1.66
CA LYS A 472 -66.31 3.68 -1.49
C LYS A 472 -65.73 4.29 -0.16
N ALA A 473 -64.54 4.89 -0.36
CA ALA A 473 -64.03 6.18 0.19
C ALA A 473 -63.56 6.31 1.67
N GLY A 474 -62.63 7.26 1.92
CA GLY A 474 -62.04 7.58 3.24
C GLY A 474 -62.63 8.83 3.92
N PRO A 475 -62.11 9.29 5.09
CA PRO A 475 -60.98 10.24 5.07
C PRO A 475 -60.01 10.16 6.29
N LYS A 476 -59.18 11.21 6.50
CA LYS A 476 -58.15 11.36 7.56
C LYS A 476 -58.66 12.06 8.83
N LYS A 477 -58.08 11.79 10.03
CA LYS A 477 -57.59 12.82 11.02
C LYS A 477 -57.12 12.28 12.41
N ALA A 478 -56.04 12.91 12.91
CA ALA A 478 -55.79 13.31 14.33
C ALA A 478 -55.61 12.24 15.46
N LYS A 479 -55.21 12.57 16.71
CA LYS A 479 -54.12 13.44 17.31
C LYS A 479 -54.25 13.37 18.87
N ILE A 480 -53.16 13.57 19.65
CA ILE A 480 -53.14 13.83 21.14
C ILE A 480 -53.47 12.60 22.04
N ALA A 481 -53.05 12.43 23.32
CA ALA A 481 -51.77 12.65 24.07
C ALA A 481 -51.88 12.14 25.55
N ARG A 482 -50.73 12.12 26.28
CA ARG A 482 -50.53 12.29 27.76
C ARG A 482 -50.81 11.15 28.78
N MET A 483 -49.87 11.07 29.77
CA MET A 483 -50.04 10.71 31.21
C MET A 483 -50.39 9.23 31.56
N GLU A 484 -50.02 8.61 32.69
CA GLU A 484 -49.11 8.96 33.82
C GLU A 484 -48.66 7.70 34.65
N VAL A 485 -47.47 7.74 35.29
CA VAL A 485 -47.16 7.43 36.74
C VAL A 485 -47.88 6.21 37.41
N LYS A 486 -47.27 5.20 38.10
CA LYS A 486 -46.22 5.21 39.19
C LYS A 486 -45.84 3.78 39.73
N THR A 487 -44.67 3.62 40.41
CA THR A 487 -44.35 2.66 41.53
C THR A 487 -44.42 1.11 41.33
N GLU A 488 -43.71 0.20 42.05
CA GLU A 488 -42.61 0.23 43.05
C GLU A 488 -41.92 -1.16 43.23
N LYS A 489 -40.76 -1.23 43.94
CA LYS A 489 -40.05 -2.42 44.51
C LYS A 489 -39.48 -3.43 43.47
N GLY A 490 -38.38 -4.17 43.69
CA GLY A 490 -37.36 -4.30 44.77
C GLY A 490 -36.59 -5.62 44.49
N THR A 491 -35.26 -5.76 44.56
CA THR A 491 -34.40 -5.82 45.76
C THR A 491 -32.88 -5.81 45.40
N GLU A 492 -32.03 -5.43 46.37
CA GLU A 492 -30.67 -5.96 46.69
C GLU A 492 -29.51 -6.11 45.65
N VAL A 493 -28.20 -6.06 46.03
CA VAL A 493 -27.49 -5.24 47.06
C VAL A 493 -25.95 -5.25 46.82
N LYS A 494 -25.27 -4.09 47.01
CA LYS A 494 -23.80 -3.92 47.19
C LYS A 494 -22.88 -4.31 45.98
N LYS A 495 -21.65 -3.80 45.82
CA LYS A 495 -20.83 -2.89 46.66
C LYS A 495 -19.92 -1.98 45.78
N SER A 496 -19.67 -0.74 46.22
CA SER A 496 -18.67 0.19 45.67
C SER A 496 -17.26 -0.05 46.24
N PHE A 497 -16.18 0.50 45.67
CA PHE A 497 -15.54 1.79 46.01
C PHE A 497 -14.21 1.95 45.21
N SER A 498 -13.51 3.09 45.10
CA SER A 498 -13.71 4.48 45.57
C SER A 498 -12.97 5.48 44.66
N GLY A 499 -13.27 6.77 44.78
CA GLY A 499 -12.48 7.88 44.21
C GLY A 499 -12.92 9.22 44.81
N PRO A 500 -12.05 9.96 45.53
CA PRO A 500 -12.49 11.12 46.33
C PRO A 500 -12.59 12.43 45.53
N LYS A 501 -13.58 13.26 45.89
CA LYS A 501 -13.59 14.70 45.65
C LYS A 501 -13.43 15.43 46.99
N VAL A 502 -12.77 16.58 46.97
CA VAL A 502 -12.77 17.57 48.07
C VAL A 502 -13.39 18.88 47.53
N SER A 503 -14.01 19.66 48.41
CA SER A 503 -14.98 20.69 48.02
C SER A 503 -14.79 22.03 48.74
N THR A 504 -15.12 23.11 48.02
CA THR A 504 -15.73 24.37 48.51
C THR A 504 -15.08 25.16 49.65
N ALA A 505 -14.76 26.42 49.33
CA ALA A 505 -15.02 27.55 50.22
C ALA A 505 -15.61 28.72 49.40
N ASN A 506 -16.49 29.52 49.98
CA ASN A 506 -17.23 30.61 49.29
C ASN A 506 -17.51 31.75 50.28
N LYS A 507 -17.26 33.02 49.89
CA LYS A 507 -17.64 34.20 50.69
C LYS A 507 -17.48 35.53 49.92
N GLY A 508 -18.38 36.48 50.22
CA GLY A 508 -18.15 37.92 50.03
C GLY A 508 -18.46 38.48 48.64
N GLY A 509 -19.62 39.11 48.49
CA GLY A 509 -19.95 39.96 47.34
C GLY A 509 -20.00 41.44 47.70
N SER A 510 -19.79 42.31 46.73
CA SER A 510 -20.17 43.73 46.79
C SER A 510 -20.52 44.24 45.38
N LYS A 511 -21.04 45.47 45.27
CA LYS A 511 -21.83 45.94 44.12
C LYS A 511 -21.51 47.41 43.78
N PHE A 512 -21.93 47.82 42.59
CA PHE A 512 -22.04 49.20 42.07
C PHE A 512 -20.84 49.89 41.41
N GLU A 513 -21.23 50.79 40.49
CA GLU A 513 -20.48 51.47 39.44
C GLU A 513 -19.89 52.81 39.90
N LYS A 514 -18.83 53.33 39.21
CA LYS A 514 -18.97 54.49 38.29
C LYS A 514 -17.70 54.87 37.50
N LYS A 515 -17.92 55.74 36.50
CA LYS A 515 -17.05 56.28 35.42
C LYS A 515 -16.25 57.54 35.88
N PRO A 516 -15.50 58.31 35.03
CA PRO A 516 -14.50 57.95 33.99
C PRO A 516 -13.25 58.89 33.85
N GLY A 517 -12.16 58.40 33.23
CA GLY A 517 -11.56 59.01 32.01
C GLY A 517 -10.46 60.10 32.06
N LYS A 518 -9.81 60.28 30.88
CA LYS A 518 -8.75 61.26 30.50
C LYS A 518 -7.38 61.09 31.20
N LYS A 519 -6.24 61.50 30.62
CA LYS A 519 -5.89 61.95 29.24
C LYS A 519 -5.25 60.73 28.47
N THR A 520 -4.34 60.75 27.48
CA THR A 520 -3.59 61.76 26.67
C THR A 520 -3.17 61.14 25.31
N LYS A 521 -2.55 61.92 24.41
CA LYS A 521 -1.56 61.48 23.37
C LYS A 521 -0.31 62.38 23.50
N PRO A 522 0.76 62.14 22.72
CA PRO A 522 0.91 63.05 21.57
C PRO A 522 1.19 62.33 20.23
N SER A 523 1.13 63.14 19.18
CA SER A 523 1.66 62.91 17.82
C SER A 523 2.37 64.23 17.42
N MET A 524 3.14 64.38 16.35
CA MET A 524 2.96 63.88 14.98
C MET A 524 4.18 64.34 14.13
N LYS A 525 4.43 63.68 12.97
CA LYS A 525 5.09 64.26 11.76
C LYS A 525 6.57 64.71 11.87
N ASN A 526 7.28 65.00 10.77
CA ASN A 526 7.40 64.40 9.41
C ASN A 526 8.44 65.20 8.60
N LYS A 527 9.22 64.59 7.70
CA LYS A 527 9.69 65.24 6.45
C LYS A 527 10.41 64.30 5.47
N ASN A 528 10.23 64.59 4.19
CA ASN A 528 10.97 64.03 3.04
C ASN A 528 12.35 64.77 2.93
N ARG A 529 13.26 64.56 1.95
CA ARG A 529 13.13 64.14 0.54
C ARG A 529 14.55 63.95 -0.05
N MET A 530 14.77 63.00 -0.97
CA MET A 530 15.43 63.26 -2.27
C MET A 530 15.48 62.01 -3.16
N GLU A 531 15.26 62.22 -4.45
CA GLU A 531 15.49 61.27 -5.53
C GLU A 531 16.74 61.74 -6.30
N ASN A 532 17.41 60.84 -7.03
CA ASN A 532 18.19 61.27 -8.20
C ASN A 532 18.22 60.17 -9.27
N ARG A 533 18.29 60.56 -10.54
CA ARG A 533 18.30 59.66 -11.72
C ARG A 533 19.67 59.64 -12.39
N LEU A 534 19.95 58.56 -13.15
CA LEU A 534 20.82 58.39 -14.34
C LEU A 534 21.15 56.88 -14.46
N CYS A 535 21.22 56.21 -15.62
CA CYS A 535 20.78 56.53 -16.98
C CYS A 535 20.46 55.22 -17.76
N ASN A 536 19.99 55.32 -19.01
CA ASN A 536 19.68 54.21 -19.94
C ASN A 536 21.00 53.73 -20.68
N PRO A 537 21.04 52.72 -21.60
CA PRO A 537 19.98 52.33 -22.56
C PRO A 537 19.78 50.82 -22.88
N ASN A 538 18.71 50.53 -23.61
CA ASN A 538 18.72 49.64 -24.80
C ASN A 538 17.55 50.06 -25.73
N PRO A 539 17.53 49.62 -27.02
CA PRO A 539 16.68 50.20 -28.07
C PRO A 539 15.19 49.84 -27.98
#